data_AF-A0A1J5CRD2-F1
#
_entry.id   AF-A0A1J5CRD2-F1
#
_cell.length_a   1.000
_cell.length_b   1.000
_cell.length_c   1.000
_cell.angle_alpha   90.00
_cell.angle_beta   90.00
_cell.angle_gamma   90.00
#
_symmetry.space_group_name_H-M   'P 1'
#
loop_
_entity.id
_entity.type
_entity.pdbx_description
1 polymer ?
#
loop_
_entity_poly.entity_id
_entity_poly.type
_entity_poly.pdbx_seq_one_letter_code
_entity_poly.pdbx_strand_id
1 'polypeptide(L)'
;MITYVLTEIFQSPAKVLVNTVNTVGVMGKGIAKEFKYYYPEMFTEYQRLCERGQFQVGQLWLFKKTPRKWILNFPTKKHWRQPSKPEYIEAGLEKFVNTYAKNSITSISFPMLGCGNGELDWAQTVRPLMEKYLKRLPIEVLIHLRGKDPFPPEHRDPVVMRMWLRSEPESLAFTEVWGDLCEIIKNQKTFFTLDKKVSFTAEIITQPQSGVKIESDGMANFVPEDALLDLWQQTRSLGFCMERTMPSGLDRYAPYIISLLANLAYFKPIKLSKQDARISSWAIGLRLMPREQKQIPSPMQVIERV
;
A
#
# COMPACT_ATOMS: atom_id res chain seq x y z
N MET A 1 -6.06 12.71 4.34
CA MET A 1 -6.14 12.85 2.86
C MET A 1 -6.55 11.51 2.24
N ILE A 2 -7.40 11.50 1.21
CA ILE A 2 -7.81 10.25 0.53
C ILE A 2 -6.99 10.09 -0.75
N THR A 3 -6.46 8.88 -0.95
CA THR A 3 -5.73 8.46 -2.15
C THR A 3 -6.37 7.17 -2.69
N TYR A 4 -6.87 7.20 -3.93
CA TYR A 4 -7.41 6.05 -4.65
C TYR A 4 -6.29 5.26 -5.33
N VAL A 5 -6.32 3.94 -5.23
CA VAL A 5 -5.27 3.05 -5.76
C VAL A 5 -5.85 1.87 -6.54
N LEU A 6 -5.18 1.44 -7.61
CA LEU A 6 -5.56 0.27 -8.44
C LEU A 6 -4.72 -0.97 -8.10
N THR A 7 -4.66 -1.33 -6.82
CA THR A 7 -3.95 -2.53 -6.36
C THR A 7 -4.78 -3.26 -5.34
N GLU A 8 -4.46 -4.54 -5.11
CA GLU A 8 -5.05 -5.30 -4.00
C GLU A 8 -4.76 -4.65 -2.64
N ILE A 9 -5.65 -4.88 -1.67
CA ILE A 9 -5.53 -4.25 -0.34
C ILE A 9 -4.33 -4.78 0.45
N PHE A 10 -4.00 -6.07 0.29
CA PHE A 10 -2.92 -6.72 1.03
C PHE A 10 -1.58 -6.08 0.68
N GLN A 11 -1.47 -5.65 -0.55
CA GLN A 11 -0.39 -4.90 -1.15
C GLN A 11 -0.28 -3.44 -0.67
N SER A 12 -1.12 -3.00 0.26
CA SER A 12 -1.09 -1.65 0.77
C SER A 12 0.15 -1.35 1.63
N PRO A 13 0.72 -0.14 1.55
CA PRO A 13 1.70 0.34 2.51
C PRO A 13 1.11 0.67 3.90
N ALA A 14 -0.19 0.97 4.01
CA ALA A 14 -0.82 1.40 5.27
C ALA A 14 -0.65 0.39 6.42
N LYS A 15 -0.50 0.89 7.65
CA LYS A 15 -0.36 0.05 8.84
C LYS A 15 -1.64 -0.77 9.10
N VAL A 16 -2.80 -0.16 8.88
CA VAL A 16 -4.11 -0.79 9.13
C VAL A 16 -4.77 -1.17 7.81
N LEU A 17 -5.21 -2.42 7.69
CA LEU A 17 -5.99 -2.92 6.56
C LEU A 17 -7.43 -3.20 7.01
N VAL A 18 -8.40 -2.75 6.23
CA VAL A 18 -9.82 -2.97 6.54
C VAL A 18 -10.32 -4.26 5.91
N ASN A 19 -10.82 -5.16 6.76
CA ASN A 19 -11.50 -6.38 6.35
C ASN A 19 -13.02 -6.17 6.42
N THR A 20 -13.72 -6.31 5.29
CA THR A 20 -15.19 -6.24 5.28
C THR A 20 -15.80 -7.57 5.70
N VAL A 21 -16.55 -7.58 6.79
CA VAL A 21 -17.05 -8.81 7.42
C VAL A 21 -18.56 -8.80 7.59
N ASN A 22 -19.12 -9.94 7.97
CA ASN A 22 -20.48 -10.03 8.49
C ASN A 22 -20.46 -10.09 10.02
N THR A 23 -21.61 -10.30 10.65
CA THR A 23 -21.74 -10.40 12.10
C THR A 23 -22.09 -11.83 12.55
N VAL A 24 -21.98 -12.82 11.66
CA VAL A 24 -22.32 -14.23 11.91
C VAL A 24 -21.10 -15.16 11.82
N GLY A 25 -19.88 -14.62 11.86
CA GLY A 25 -18.66 -15.44 12.01
C GLY A 25 -18.17 -16.13 10.74
N VAL A 26 -18.69 -15.81 9.55
CA VAL A 26 -18.31 -16.51 8.29
C VAL A 26 -17.39 -15.66 7.41
N MET A 27 -16.28 -16.23 6.92
CA MET A 27 -15.39 -15.59 5.93
C MET A 27 -15.16 -16.51 4.71
N GLY A 28 -16.21 -16.71 3.90
CA GLY A 28 -16.23 -17.73 2.85
C GLY A 28 -15.93 -17.26 1.42
N LYS A 29 -16.01 -15.94 1.13
CA LYS A 29 -15.83 -15.40 -0.23
C LYS A 29 -15.23 -13.99 -0.24
N GLY A 30 -14.63 -13.63 -1.38
CA GLY A 30 -14.00 -12.33 -1.62
C GLY A 30 -12.89 -12.03 -0.61
N ILE A 31 -12.66 -10.73 -0.37
CA ILE A 31 -11.59 -10.23 0.49
C ILE A 31 -11.58 -10.84 1.91
N ALA A 32 -12.73 -11.14 2.50
CA ALA A 32 -12.82 -11.77 3.82
C ALA A 32 -12.21 -13.17 3.83
N LYS A 33 -12.38 -13.95 2.75
CA LYS A 33 -11.78 -15.28 2.60
C LYS A 33 -10.25 -15.18 2.59
N GLU A 34 -9.72 -14.17 1.89
CA GLU A 34 -8.28 -13.92 1.84
C GLU A 34 -7.73 -13.47 3.19
N PHE A 35 -8.44 -12.59 3.91
CA PHE A 35 -8.07 -12.24 5.29
C PHE A 35 -8.05 -13.46 6.21
N LYS A 36 -9.02 -14.39 6.09
CA LYS A 36 -9.02 -15.66 6.83
C LYS A 36 -7.79 -16.52 6.49
N TYR A 37 -7.40 -16.57 5.22
CA TYR A 37 -6.22 -17.33 4.78
C TYR A 37 -4.92 -16.73 5.31
N TYR A 38 -4.75 -15.41 5.21
CA TYR A 38 -3.53 -14.71 5.63
C TYR A 38 -3.41 -14.56 7.16
N TYR A 39 -4.55 -14.44 7.86
CA TYR A 39 -4.64 -14.19 9.30
C TYR A 39 -5.62 -15.16 9.99
N PRO A 40 -5.31 -16.46 10.07
CA PRO A 40 -6.25 -17.44 10.63
C PRO A 40 -6.56 -17.23 12.11
N GLU A 41 -5.60 -16.77 12.92
CA GLU A 41 -5.80 -16.44 14.34
C GLU A 41 -6.77 -15.24 14.53
N MET A 42 -6.71 -14.25 13.64
CA MET A 42 -7.68 -13.15 13.62
C MET A 42 -9.08 -13.69 13.34
N PHE A 43 -9.20 -14.60 12.37
CA PHE A 43 -10.48 -15.24 12.05
C PHE A 43 -11.04 -16.04 13.25
N THR A 44 -10.20 -16.79 13.95
CA THR A 44 -10.63 -17.55 15.14
C THR A 44 -11.21 -16.65 16.23
N GLU A 45 -10.58 -15.50 16.51
CA GLU A 45 -11.10 -14.55 17.49
C GLU A 45 -12.36 -13.82 17.01
N TYR A 46 -12.38 -13.38 15.75
CA TYR A 46 -13.57 -12.80 15.11
C TYR A 46 -14.77 -13.74 15.18
N GLN A 47 -14.56 -15.03 14.90
CA GLN A 47 -15.63 -16.03 14.91
C GLN A 47 -16.24 -16.15 16.31
N ARG A 48 -15.41 -16.24 17.36
CA ARG A 48 -15.88 -16.28 18.76
C ARG A 48 -16.66 -15.03 19.15
N LEU A 49 -16.22 -13.85 18.72
CA LEU A 49 -16.95 -12.60 18.98
C LEU A 49 -18.35 -12.60 18.35
N CYS A 50 -18.48 -13.13 17.13
CA CYS A 50 -19.77 -13.22 16.44
C CYS A 50 -20.67 -14.28 17.08
N GLU A 51 -20.14 -15.46 17.40
CA GLU A 51 -20.90 -16.55 18.04
C GLU A 51 -21.45 -16.16 19.42
N ARG A 52 -20.77 -15.25 20.12
CA ARG A 52 -21.23 -14.67 21.39
C ARG A 52 -22.19 -13.49 21.22
N GLY A 53 -22.52 -13.08 20.00
CA GLY A 53 -23.37 -11.90 19.73
C GLY A 53 -22.73 -10.55 20.09
N GLN A 54 -21.41 -10.54 20.33
CA GLN A 54 -20.65 -9.38 20.82
C GLN A 54 -20.14 -8.46 19.71
N PHE A 55 -20.39 -8.80 18.45
CA PHE A 55 -19.92 -8.05 17.30
C PHE A 55 -21.04 -7.77 16.29
N GLN A 56 -21.37 -6.50 16.12
CA GLN A 56 -22.54 -6.02 15.37
C GLN A 56 -22.19 -4.85 14.45
N VAL A 57 -23.11 -4.51 13.55
CA VAL A 57 -23.00 -3.32 12.69
C VAL A 57 -22.83 -2.05 13.54
N GLY A 58 -21.96 -1.14 13.09
CA GLY A 58 -21.59 0.07 13.83
C GLY A 58 -20.50 -0.15 14.88
N GLN A 59 -20.10 -1.40 15.15
CA GLN A 59 -18.89 -1.71 15.91
C GLN A 59 -17.72 -1.96 14.95
N LEU A 60 -16.50 -1.76 15.46
CA LEU A 60 -15.27 -2.06 14.76
C LEU A 60 -14.36 -2.85 15.69
N TRP A 61 -13.69 -3.87 15.16
CA TRP A 61 -12.75 -4.68 15.94
C TRP A 61 -11.37 -4.65 15.31
N LEU A 62 -10.41 -4.09 16.05
CA LEU A 62 -9.02 -3.93 15.61
C LEU A 62 -8.16 -5.05 16.18
N PHE A 63 -7.67 -5.92 15.29
CA PHE A 63 -6.73 -6.98 15.61
C PHE A 63 -5.29 -6.49 15.44
N LYS A 64 -4.50 -6.50 16.53
CA LYS A 64 -3.13 -5.96 16.59
C LYS A 64 -2.04 -7.02 16.83
N LYS A 65 -2.37 -8.31 16.85
CA LYS A 65 -1.42 -9.40 17.21
C LYS A 65 -0.50 -9.83 16.07
N THR A 66 -0.24 -8.93 15.14
CA THR A 66 0.54 -9.16 13.92
C THR A 66 1.64 -8.11 13.85
N PRO A 67 2.89 -8.50 13.53
CA PRO A 67 4.04 -7.60 13.62
C PRO A 67 3.93 -6.45 12.61
N ARG A 68 3.58 -6.76 11.36
CA ARG A 68 3.57 -5.78 10.27
C ARG A 68 2.30 -4.95 10.18
N LYS A 69 1.14 -5.60 10.05
CA LYS A 69 -0.15 -4.97 9.73
C LYS A 69 -1.13 -5.13 10.87
N TRP A 70 -2.05 -4.21 11.07
CA TRP A 70 -3.22 -4.40 11.92
C TRP A 70 -4.47 -4.59 11.05
N ILE A 71 -5.43 -5.38 11.53
CA ILE A 71 -6.64 -5.67 10.77
C ILE A 71 -7.85 -5.04 11.46
N LEU A 72 -8.48 -4.08 10.80
CA LEU A 72 -9.74 -3.49 11.26
C LEU A 72 -10.90 -4.25 10.62
N ASN A 73 -11.57 -5.09 11.39
CA ASN A 73 -12.77 -5.79 10.95
C ASN A 73 -13.95 -4.83 10.98
N PHE A 74 -14.54 -4.63 9.80
CA PHE A 74 -15.58 -3.65 9.53
C PHE A 74 -16.85 -4.39 9.08
N PRO A 75 -17.90 -4.49 9.93
CA PRO A 75 -19.15 -5.13 9.56
C PRO A 75 -19.86 -4.35 8.45
N THR A 76 -19.91 -4.93 7.25
CA THR A 76 -20.67 -4.37 6.12
C THR A 76 -21.95 -5.16 5.88
N LYS A 77 -22.16 -6.27 6.59
CA LYS A 77 -23.33 -7.15 6.44
C LYS A 77 -23.73 -7.70 7.81
N LYS A 78 -25.01 -8.00 8.02
CA LYS A 78 -25.44 -8.80 9.17
C LYS A 78 -25.23 -10.29 8.88
N HIS A 79 -25.95 -10.82 7.90
CA HIS A 79 -25.78 -12.17 7.40
C HIS A 79 -25.09 -12.18 6.03
N TRP A 80 -24.20 -13.15 5.77
CA TRP A 80 -23.41 -13.20 4.53
C TRP A 80 -24.25 -13.41 3.25
N ARG A 81 -25.45 -14.01 3.39
CA ARG A 81 -26.43 -14.24 2.31
C ARG A 81 -27.23 -13.01 1.87
N GLN A 82 -27.38 -12.00 2.72
CA GLN A 82 -28.15 -10.78 2.41
C GLN A 82 -27.24 -9.73 1.77
N PRO A 83 -27.70 -8.74 1.01
CA PRO A 83 -26.85 -7.64 0.54
C PRO A 83 -26.35 -6.75 1.70
N SER A 84 -25.40 -5.85 1.40
CA SER A 84 -25.00 -4.78 2.30
C SER A 84 -26.03 -3.65 2.26
N LYS A 85 -25.91 -2.67 3.17
CA LYS A 85 -26.77 -1.48 3.18
C LYS A 85 -25.96 -0.22 3.46
N PRO A 86 -26.32 0.95 2.90
CA PRO A 86 -25.59 2.19 3.13
C PRO A 86 -25.46 2.54 4.61
N GLU A 87 -26.50 2.28 5.42
CA GLU A 87 -26.52 2.61 6.85
C GLU A 87 -25.49 1.77 7.64
N TYR A 88 -25.17 0.57 7.15
CA TYR A 88 -24.12 -0.26 7.77
C TYR A 88 -22.74 0.35 7.55
N ILE A 89 -22.52 0.93 6.36
CA ILE A 89 -21.27 1.59 6.01
C ILE A 89 -21.14 2.90 6.79
N GLU A 90 -22.21 3.69 6.85
CA GLU A 90 -22.22 4.98 7.56
C GLU A 90 -21.92 4.79 9.05
N ALA A 91 -22.60 3.85 9.71
CA ALA A 91 -22.38 3.57 11.13
C ALA A 91 -20.93 3.14 11.43
N GLY A 92 -20.32 2.32 10.57
CA GLY A 92 -18.93 1.92 10.73
C GLY A 92 -17.93 3.05 10.46
N LEU A 93 -18.20 3.92 9.48
CA LEU A 93 -17.37 5.09 9.18
C LEU A 93 -17.42 6.12 10.30
N GLU A 94 -18.61 6.39 10.84
CA GLU A 94 -18.79 7.26 12.00
C GLU A 94 -18.02 6.71 13.21
N LYS A 95 -18.16 5.42 13.50
CA LYS A 95 -17.39 4.76 14.57
C LYS A 95 -15.88 4.91 14.35
N PHE A 96 -15.41 4.76 13.11
CA PHE A 96 -14.00 4.91 12.78
C PHE A 96 -13.49 6.32 13.05
N VAL A 97 -14.17 7.35 12.54
CA VAL A 97 -13.81 8.77 12.76
C VAL A 97 -13.75 9.09 14.26
N ASN A 98 -14.65 8.53 15.07
CA ASN A 98 -14.69 8.76 16.50
C ASN A 98 -13.63 8.00 17.31
N THR A 99 -12.92 7.03 16.71
CA THR A 99 -12.04 6.11 17.46
C THR A 99 -10.65 5.91 16.88
N TYR A 100 -10.35 6.33 15.65
CA TYR A 100 -9.05 6.06 15.00
C TYR A 100 -7.85 6.60 15.82
N ALA A 101 -7.96 7.83 16.33
CA ALA A 101 -6.90 8.48 17.09
C ALA A 101 -6.63 7.77 18.43
N LYS A 102 -7.70 7.40 19.15
CA LYS A 102 -7.61 6.60 20.39
C LYS A 102 -6.97 5.23 20.17
N ASN A 103 -7.11 4.70 18.96
CA ASN A 103 -6.53 3.42 18.57
C ASN A 103 -5.10 3.54 17.97
N SER A 104 -4.54 4.75 17.92
CA SER A 104 -3.23 5.06 17.35
C SER A 104 -3.11 4.69 15.86
N ILE A 105 -4.20 4.85 15.12
CA ILE A 105 -4.22 4.61 13.67
C ILE A 105 -3.71 5.87 12.96
N THR A 106 -2.58 5.77 12.28
CA THR A 106 -1.96 6.87 11.52
C THR A 106 -2.03 6.69 9.99
N SER A 107 -2.27 5.46 9.54
CA SER A 107 -2.53 5.14 8.13
C SER A 107 -3.46 3.95 7.99
N ILE A 108 -4.38 4.01 7.04
CA ILE A 108 -5.39 2.96 6.83
C ILE A 108 -5.74 2.76 5.36
N SER A 109 -5.95 1.49 4.99
CA SER A 109 -6.46 1.10 3.68
C SER A 109 -7.85 0.52 3.77
N PHE A 110 -8.76 1.08 2.97
CA PHE A 110 -10.11 0.59 2.78
C PHE A 110 -10.27 -0.11 1.43
N PRO A 111 -11.01 -1.21 1.33
CA PRO A 111 -11.58 -1.65 0.07
C PRO A 111 -12.81 -0.81 -0.26
N MET A 112 -13.39 -1.03 -1.44
CA MET A 112 -14.74 -0.52 -1.78
C MET A 112 -15.80 -1.15 -0.85
N LEU A 113 -16.13 -0.47 0.25
CA LEU A 113 -16.97 -1.02 1.33
C LEU A 113 -18.37 -1.41 0.85
N GLY A 114 -18.78 -2.66 1.11
CA GLY A 114 -20.12 -3.14 0.75
C GLY A 114 -20.37 -3.29 -0.76
N CYS A 115 -19.40 -2.98 -1.63
CA CYS A 115 -19.50 -3.23 -3.07
C CYS A 115 -19.27 -4.72 -3.41
N GLY A 116 -19.63 -5.11 -4.64
CA GLY A 116 -19.45 -6.49 -5.12
C GLY A 116 -20.38 -7.47 -4.40
N ASN A 117 -19.87 -8.20 -3.39
CA ASN A 117 -20.66 -9.18 -2.63
C ASN A 117 -21.74 -8.56 -1.72
N GLY A 118 -21.68 -7.25 -1.50
CA GLY A 118 -22.70 -6.50 -0.80
C GLY A 118 -23.60 -5.67 -1.74
N GLU A 119 -23.33 -5.69 -3.04
CA GLU A 119 -24.18 -5.11 -4.10
C GLU A 119 -24.42 -3.59 -4.03
N LEU A 120 -23.71 -2.85 -3.16
CA LEU A 120 -23.79 -1.40 -3.16
C LEU A 120 -23.06 -0.78 -4.36
N ASP A 121 -23.65 0.27 -4.92
CA ASP A 121 -23.03 1.05 -6.00
C ASP A 121 -21.89 1.93 -5.47
N TRP A 122 -20.73 1.83 -6.11
CA TRP A 122 -19.55 2.58 -5.72
C TRP A 122 -19.72 4.09 -5.97
N ALA A 123 -20.10 4.44 -7.20
CA ALA A 123 -20.04 5.80 -7.71
C ALA A 123 -21.05 6.74 -7.05
N GLN A 124 -22.27 6.24 -6.85
CA GLN A 124 -23.44 6.98 -6.40
C GLN A 124 -23.64 6.88 -4.88
N THR A 125 -23.23 5.77 -4.25
CA THR A 125 -23.55 5.52 -2.84
C THR A 125 -22.30 5.47 -1.96
N VAL A 126 -21.39 4.51 -2.19
CA VAL A 126 -20.31 4.22 -1.24
C VAL A 126 -19.23 5.30 -1.25
N ARG A 127 -18.81 5.77 -2.43
CA ARG A 127 -17.75 6.79 -2.57
C ARG A 127 -18.13 8.11 -1.89
N PRO A 128 -19.28 8.76 -2.18
CA PRO A 128 -19.65 10.00 -1.49
C PRO A 128 -19.70 9.84 0.03
N LEU A 129 -20.16 8.69 0.50
CA LEU A 129 -20.22 8.39 1.93
C LEU A 129 -18.83 8.23 2.55
N MET A 130 -17.92 7.49 1.91
CA MET A 130 -16.53 7.38 2.38
C MET A 130 -15.83 8.73 2.36
N GLU A 131 -16.00 9.53 1.32
CA GLU A 131 -15.39 10.87 1.23
C GLU A 131 -15.93 11.83 2.32
N LYS A 132 -17.25 11.80 2.60
CA LYS A 132 -17.89 12.59 3.66
C LYS A 132 -17.18 12.40 5.01
N TYR A 133 -16.86 11.17 5.37
CA TYR A 133 -16.26 10.84 6.68
C TYR A 133 -14.73 10.90 6.68
N LEU A 134 -14.07 10.42 5.62
CA LEU A 134 -12.62 10.17 5.65
C LEU A 134 -11.77 11.35 5.15
N LYS A 135 -12.33 12.24 4.32
CA LYS A 135 -11.53 13.29 3.63
C LYS A 135 -10.83 14.25 4.59
N ARG A 136 -11.47 14.56 5.72
CA ARG A 136 -10.98 15.53 6.72
C ARG A 136 -10.04 14.94 7.76
N LEU A 137 -9.80 13.62 7.71
CA LEU A 137 -8.92 13.00 8.69
C LEU A 137 -7.45 13.39 8.46
N PRO A 138 -6.70 13.74 9.52
CA PRO A 138 -5.28 14.09 9.45
C PRO A 138 -4.38 12.85 9.36
N ILE A 139 -4.86 11.81 8.68
CA ILE A 139 -4.16 10.54 8.45
C ILE A 139 -4.20 10.19 6.97
N GLU A 140 -3.30 9.30 6.56
CA GLU A 140 -3.30 8.76 5.21
C GLU A 140 -4.39 7.70 5.07
N VAL A 141 -5.29 7.91 4.10
CA VAL A 141 -6.40 7.00 3.81
C VAL A 141 -6.26 6.55 2.37
N LEU A 142 -6.00 5.26 2.17
CA LEU A 142 -5.95 4.63 0.86
C LEU A 142 -7.26 3.92 0.57
N ILE A 143 -7.83 4.10 -0.62
CA ILE A 143 -9.02 3.37 -1.08
C ILE A 143 -8.66 2.54 -2.30
N HIS A 144 -8.76 1.22 -2.15
CA HIS A 144 -8.43 0.24 -3.18
C HIS A 144 -9.63 0.00 -4.10
N LEU A 145 -9.53 0.47 -5.34
CA LEU A 145 -10.56 0.32 -6.37
C LEU A 145 -10.37 -1.00 -7.13
N ARG A 146 -11.50 -1.60 -7.52
CA ARG A 146 -11.48 -2.74 -8.44
C ARG A 146 -11.13 -2.26 -9.85
N GLY A 147 -10.11 -2.86 -10.46
CA GLY A 147 -9.69 -2.58 -11.83
C GLY A 147 -8.54 -3.49 -12.23
N LYS A 148 -8.15 -3.44 -13.52
CA LYS A 148 -6.91 -4.10 -13.95
C LYS A 148 -5.74 -3.25 -13.47
N ASP A 149 -5.00 -3.77 -12.50
CA ASP A 149 -3.67 -3.25 -12.14
C ASP A 149 -2.78 -3.32 -13.39
N PRO A 150 -2.28 -2.19 -13.91
CA PRO A 150 -1.37 -2.17 -15.05
C PRO A 150 0.05 -2.67 -14.69
N PHE A 151 0.34 -2.82 -13.41
CA PHE A 151 1.61 -3.32 -12.88
C PHE A 151 1.35 -4.58 -12.04
N PRO A 152 0.81 -5.66 -12.65
CA PRO A 152 0.51 -6.86 -11.91
C PRO A 152 1.77 -7.38 -11.19
N PRO A 153 1.65 -7.89 -9.96
CA PRO A 153 2.81 -8.41 -9.25
C PRO A 153 3.47 -9.54 -10.06
N GLU A 154 4.78 -9.47 -10.22
CA GLU A 154 5.61 -10.48 -10.91
C GLU A 154 5.47 -11.87 -10.27
N HIS A 155 5.23 -11.91 -8.95
CA HIS A 155 4.93 -13.13 -8.19
C HIS A 155 3.58 -13.00 -7.46
N ARG A 156 2.60 -13.81 -7.88
CA ARG A 156 1.31 -13.99 -7.19
C ARG A 156 1.31 -15.27 -6.35
N ASP A 157 2.36 -15.51 -5.59
CA ASP A 157 2.39 -16.66 -4.68
C ASP A 157 1.67 -16.30 -3.36
N PRO A 158 0.53 -16.94 -3.04
CA PRO A 158 -0.20 -16.68 -1.80
C PRO A 158 0.61 -17.02 -0.55
N VAL A 159 1.54 -17.97 -0.63
CA VAL A 159 2.42 -18.35 0.49
C VAL A 159 3.44 -17.24 0.75
N VAL A 160 4.11 -16.74 -0.30
CA VAL A 160 5.06 -15.62 -0.19
C VAL A 160 4.35 -14.37 0.34
N MET A 161 3.16 -14.04 -0.19
CA MET A 161 2.34 -12.93 0.31
C MET A 161 1.98 -13.10 1.79
N ARG A 162 1.62 -14.32 2.21
CA ARG A 162 1.32 -14.63 3.61
C ARG A 162 2.53 -14.43 4.50
N MET A 163 3.70 -14.94 4.12
CA MET A 163 4.94 -14.75 4.86
C MET A 163 5.26 -13.27 5.00
N TRP A 164 5.15 -12.52 3.91
CA TRP A 164 5.38 -11.09 3.86
C TRP A 164 4.45 -10.26 4.75
N LEU A 165 3.14 -10.53 4.74
CA LEU A 165 2.17 -9.85 5.61
C LEU A 165 2.46 -10.06 7.10
N ARG A 166 3.19 -11.13 7.43
CA ARG A 166 3.46 -11.61 8.78
C ARG A 166 4.91 -11.40 9.23
N SER A 167 5.78 -10.86 8.37
CA SER A 167 7.16 -10.55 8.74
C SER A 167 7.27 -9.27 9.57
N GLU A 168 8.42 -9.02 10.18
CA GLU A 168 8.71 -7.70 10.74
C GLU A 168 9.06 -6.69 9.64
N PRO A 169 8.78 -5.39 9.84
CA PRO A 169 9.28 -4.37 8.93
C PRO A 169 10.80 -4.29 8.99
N GLU A 170 11.48 -4.63 7.90
CA GLU A 170 12.91 -4.33 7.76
C GLU A 170 13.13 -2.81 7.76
N SER A 171 14.11 -2.36 8.54
CA SER A 171 14.57 -0.97 8.54
C SER A 171 15.73 -0.82 7.57
N LEU A 172 15.45 -0.45 6.32
CA LEU A 172 16.51 -0.13 5.36
C LEU A 172 17.09 1.27 5.65
N ALA A 173 18.41 1.38 5.75
CA ALA A 173 19.08 2.66 5.93
C ALA A 173 19.21 3.39 4.58
N PHE A 174 19.22 4.73 4.60
CA PHE A 174 19.39 5.50 3.35
C PHE A 174 20.72 5.18 2.64
N THR A 175 21.79 4.92 3.39
CA THR A 175 23.09 4.54 2.84
C THR A 175 23.03 3.29 1.97
N GLU A 176 22.15 2.33 2.32
CA GLU A 176 21.91 1.14 1.49
C GLU A 176 21.13 1.51 0.22
N VAL A 177 20.09 2.35 0.36
CA VAL A 177 19.31 2.84 -0.78
C VAL A 177 20.17 3.59 -1.79
N TRP A 178 21.03 4.46 -1.29
CA TRP A 178 21.99 5.21 -2.09
C TRP A 178 23.01 4.31 -2.77
N GLY A 179 23.56 3.32 -2.03
CA GLY A 179 24.49 2.32 -2.57
C GLY A 179 23.90 1.52 -3.72
N ASP A 180 22.69 0.97 -3.53
CA ASP A 180 21.98 0.20 -4.56
C ASP A 180 21.69 1.06 -5.80
N LEU A 181 21.26 2.32 -5.61
CA LEU A 181 21.01 3.26 -6.71
C LEU A 181 22.29 3.59 -7.49
N CYS A 182 23.39 3.80 -6.78
CA CYS A 182 24.70 4.02 -7.39
C CYS A 182 25.14 2.81 -8.22
N GLU A 183 24.93 1.59 -7.73
CA GLU A 183 25.25 0.35 -8.45
C GLU A 183 24.44 0.24 -9.75
N ILE A 184 23.14 0.51 -9.71
CA ILE A 184 22.27 0.52 -10.90
C ILE A 184 22.76 1.53 -11.93
N ILE A 185 23.02 2.78 -11.52
CA ILE A 185 23.44 3.86 -12.43
C ILE A 185 24.86 3.59 -13.01
N LYS A 186 25.74 2.93 -12.25
CA LYS A 186 27.05 2.50 -12.76
C LYS A 186 26.93 1.42 -13.83
N ASN A 187 26.01 0.47 -13.65
CA ASN A 187 25.82 -0.67 -14.53
C ASN A 187 24.96 -0.35 -15.77
N GLN A 188 24.09 0.67 -15.67
CA GLN A 188 23.21 1.11 -16.74
C GLN A 188 23.11 2.63 -16.74
N LYS A 189 23.53 3.27 -17.84
CA LYS A 189 23.48 4.74 -17.96
C LYS A 189 22.20 5.28 -18.59
N THR A 190 21.52 4.48 -19.41
CA THR A 190 20.31 4.89 -20.15
C THR A 190 19.08 4.27 -19.54
N PHE A 191 18.07 5.10 -19.27
CA PHE A 191 16.82 4.72 -18.64
C PHE A 191 15.63 5.22 -19.47
N PHE A 192 14.44 4.75 -19.12
CA PHE A 192 13.19 5.17 -19.72
C PHE A 192 12.17 5.54 -18.65
N THR A 193 11.32 6.52 -18.95
CA THR A 193 10.11 6.76 -18.15
C THR A 193 9.26 5.49 -18.08
N LEU A 194 8.46 5.30 -17.03
CA LEU A 194 7.68 4.06 -16.83
C LEU A 194 6.66 3.79 -17.96
N ASP A 195 6.23 4.83 -18.69
CA ASP A 195 5.40 4.70 -19.89
C ASP A 195 6.21 4.41 -21.17
N LYS A 196 7.54 4.30 -21.05
CA LYS A 196 8.53 4.06 -22.10
C LYS A 196 8.58 5.11 -23.20
N LYS A 197 8.04 6.31 -22.97
CA LYS A 197 7.98 7.38 -23.99
C LYS A 197 9.21 8.27 -24.03
N VAL A 198 9.87 8.48 -22.90
CA VAL A 198 11.01 9.40 -22.78
C VAL A 198 12.22 8.60 -22.33
N SER A 199 13.31 8.70 -23.08
CA SER A 199 14.63 8.21 -22.65
C SER A 199 15.39 9.31 -21.92
N PHE A 200 16.23 8.91 -20.98
CA PHE A 200 17.10 9.81 -20.25
C PHE A 200 18.36 9.09 -19.81
N THR A 201 19.42 9.83 -19.51
CA THR A 201 20.63 9.29 -18.90
C THR A 201 20.72 9.71 -17.44
N ALA A 202 21.39 8.88 -16.64
CA ALA A 202 21.71 9.22 -15.26
C ALA A 202 23.20 8.98 -14.98
N GLU A 203 23.78 9.85 -14.16
CA GLU A 203 25.17 9.77 -13.72
C GLU A 203 25.30 10.18 -12.26
N ILE A 204 26.12 9.47 -11.49
CA ILE A 204 26.47 9.84 -10.12
C ILE A 204 27.55 10.92 -10.17
N ILE A 205 27.27 12.08 -9.58
CA ILE A 205 28.21 13.18 -9.41
C ILE A 205 28.59 13.24 -7.93
N THR A 206 29.87 13.43 -7.64
CA THR A 206 30.39 13.51 -6.26
C THR A 206 30.92 14.88 -5.88
N GLN A 207 31.12 15.78 -6.86
CA GLN A 207 31.63 17.14 -6.66
C GLN A 207 30.88 18.16 -7.53
N PRO A 208 30.60 19.38 -7.04
CA PRO A 208 30.91 19.89 -5.69
C PRO A 208 29.98 19.31 -4.60
N GLN A 209 28.87 18.69 -4.99
CA GLN A 209 27.91 18.03 -4.10
C GLN A 209 27.60 16.64 -4.66
N SER A 210 27.39 15.66 -3.77
CA SER A 210 26.96 14.32 -4.14
C SER A 210 25.50 14.32 -4.63
N GLY A 211 25.21 13.61 -5.71
CA GLY A 211 23.86 13.50 -6.25
C GLY A 211 23.79 12.80 -7.60
N VAL A 212 22.61 12.84 -8.20
CA VAL A 212 22.32 12.24 -9.51
C VAL A 212 22.11 13.34 -10.53
N LYS A 213 22.94 13.35 -11.57
CA LYS A 213 22.71 14.15 -12.77
C LYS A 213 21.81 13.35 -13.72
N ILE A 214 20.73 13.99 -14.18
CA ILE A 214 19.75 13.41 -15.09
C ILE A 214 19.74 14.26 -16.37
N GLU A 215 19.96 13.65 -17.53
CA GLU A 215 19.91 14.36 -18.83
C GLU A 215 18.82 13.77 -19.74
N SER A 216 18.01 14.65 -20.34
CA SER A 216 16.95 14.29 -21.27
C SER A 216 16.72 15.46 -22.23
N ASP A 217 16.55 15.20 -23.52
CA ASP A 217 16.31 16.21 -24.57
C ASP A 217 17.27 17.42 -24.54
N GLY A 218 18.55 17.17 -24.25
CA GLY A 218 19.58 18.22 -24.18
C GLY A 218 19.55 19.11 -22.91
N MET A 219 18.64 18.83 -21.97
CA MET A 219 18.59 19.48 -20.66
C MET A 219 19.21 18.57 -19.60
N ALA A 220 20.12 19.12 -18.80
CA ALA A 220 20.70 18.46 -17.64
C ALA A 220 20.12 19.04 -16.34
N ASN A 221 19.71 18.15 -15.45
CA ASN A 221 19.21 18.49 -14.12
C ASN A 221 20.02 17.73 -13.07
N PHE A 222 20.17 18.33 -11.89
CA PHE A 222 20.90 17.74 -10.78
C PHE A 222 19.98 17.53 -9.59
N VAL A 223 19.96 16.31 -9.07
CA VAL A 223 19.19 15.91 -7.89
C VAL A 223 20.18 15.60 -6.76
N PRO A 224 20.28 16.46 -5.73
CA PRO A 224 21.19 16.23 -4.61
C PRO A 224 20.89 14.95 -3.83
N GLU A 225 21.92 14.31 -3.28
CA GLU A 225 21.77 13.14 -2.40
C GLU A 225 20.89 13.45 -1.18
N ASP A 226 21.02 14.63 -0.56
CA ASP A 226 20.20 15.07 0.56
C ASP A 226 18.70 15.14 0.20
N ALA A 227 18.38 15.58 -1.02
CA ALA A 227 16.99 15.62 -1.48
C ALA A 227 16.42 14.20 -1.67
N LEU A 228 17.25 13.24 -2.10
CA LEU A 228 16.88 11.83 -2.15
C LEU A 228 16.75 11.20 -0.76
N LEU A 229 17.52 11.66 0.22
CA LEU A 229 17.37 11.29 1.63
C LEU A 229 16.02 11.75 2.17
N ASP A 230 15.63 13.01 1.94
CA ASP A 230 14.32 13.53 2.35
C ASP A 230 13.19 12.73 1.70
N LEU A 231 13.32 12.45 0.40
CA LEU A 231 12.39 11.62 -0.34
C LEU A 231 12.28 10.22 0.28
N TRP A 232 13.42 9.60 0.64
CA TRP A 232 13.47 8.30 1.27
C TRP A 232 12.78 8.31 2.64
N GLN A 233 13.07 9.29 3.49
CA GLN A 233 12.45 9.40 4.82
C GLN A 233 10.92 9.49 4.72
N GLN A 234 10.43 10.34 3.81
CA GLN A 234 9.01 10.47 3.56
C GLN A 234 8.40 9.18 3.00
N THR A 235 9.07 8.55 2.04
CA THR A 235 8.64 7.29 1.42
C THR A 235 8.61 6.15 2.43
N ARG A 236 9.57 6.09 3.35
CA ARG A 236 9.60 5.12 4.45
C ARG A 236 8.47 5.35 5.44
N SER A 237 8.10 6.60 5.70
CA SER A 237 6.99 6.96 6.59
C SER A 237 5.62 6.64 5.96
N LEU A 238 5.42 6.98 4.69
CA LEU A 238 4.13 6.81 3.99
C LEU A 238 4.00 5.41 3.35
N GLY A 239 5.12 4.75 3.09
CA GLY A 239 5.25 3.49 2.35
C GLY A 239 5.03 3.63 0.84
N PHE A 240 4.87 4.84 0.32
CA PHE A 240 4.83 5.14 -1.12
C PHE A 240 5.37 6.53 -1.41
N CYS A 241 5.70 6.76 -2.68
CA CYS A 241 6.15 8.02 -3.23
C CYS A 241 5.38 8.31 -4.52
N MET A 242 4.95 9.55 -4.70
CA MET A 242 4.38 10.06 -5.95
C MET A 242 4.77 11.52 -6.14
N GLU A 243 4.73 12.02 -7.38
CA GLU A 243 5.08 13.41 -7.74
C GLU A 243 4.58 14.45 -6.74
N ARG A 244 3.29 14.43 -6.42
CA ARG A 244 2.64 15.42 -5.54
C ARG A 244 2.96 15.26 -4.05
N THR A 245 3.64 14.20 -3.65
CA THR A 245 4.15 14.02 -2.29
C THR A 245 5.67 14.12 -2.26
N MET A 246 6.35 14.38 -3.37
CA MET A 246 7.79 14.57 -3.30
C MET A 246 8.13 15.86 -2.53
N PRO A 247 9.28 15.89 -1.83
CA PRO A 247 9.85 17.13 -1.32
C PRO A 247 9.92 18.21 -2.42
N SER A 248 9.77 19.48 -2.02
CA SER A 248 9.69 20.61 -2.96
C SER A 248 10.90 20.64 -3.90
N GLY A 249 10.64 20.77 -5.20
CA GLY A 249 11.68 20.82 -6.24
C GLY A 249 11.92 19.48 -6.92
N LEU A 250 11.66 18.35 -6.25
CA LEU A 250 11.77 17.01 -6.85
C LEU A 250 10.55 16.65 -7.70
N ASP A 251 9.39 17.26 -7.42
CA ASP A 251 8.14 17.08 -8.17
C ASP A 251 8.32 17.34 -9.67
N ARG A 252 9.14 18.33 -10.04
CA ARG A 252 9.48 18.66 -11.44
C ARG A 252 10.20 17.54 -12.19
N TYR A 253 10.84 16.64 -11.45
CA TYR A 253 11.66 15.54 -11.98
C TYR A 253 11.07 14.17 -11.63
N ALA A 254 9.83 14.15 -11.12
CA ALA A 254 9.20 12.94 -10.62
C ALA A 254 9.23 11.77 -11.63
N PRO A 255 8.96 11.96 -12.95
CA PRO A 255 9.00 10.85 -13.90
C PRO A 255 10.38 10.16 -13.97
N TYR A 256 11.46 10.92 -13.89
CA TYR A 256 12.83 10.40 -13.95
C TYR A 256 13.23 9.74 -12.63
N ILE A 257 12.96 10.40 -11.50
CA ILE A 257 13.26 9.88 -10.16
C ILE A 257 12.49 8.58 -9.90
N ILE A 258 11.20 8.55 -10.23
CA ILE A 258 10.34 7.36 -10.11
C ILE A 258 10.89 6.23 -11.00
N SER A 259 11.28 6.52 -12.24
CA SER A 259 11.85 5.51 -13.11
C SER A 259 13.19 4.96 -12.59
N LEU A 260 14.06 5.80 -12.05
CA LEU A 260 15.32 5.36 -11.47
C LEU A 260 15.08 4.44 -10.27
N LEU A 261 14.30 4.92 -9.30
CA LEU A 261 13.99 4.17 -8.08
C LEU A 261 13.20 2.89 -8.38
N ALA A 262 12.41 2.81 -9.46
CA ALA A 262 11.72 1.58 -9.88
C ALA A 262 12.65 0.40 -10.19
N ASN A 263 13.95 0.65 -10.45
CA ASN A 263 14.93 -0.42 -10.67
C ASN A 263 15.43 -1.05 -9.36
N LEU A 264 15.13 -0.44 -8.20
CA LEU A 264 15.46 -1.00 -6.90
C LEU A 264 14.47 -2.12 -6.56
N ALA A 265 14.95 -3.27 -6.08
CA ALA A 265 14.14 -4.46 -5.84
C ALA A 265 12.96 -4.23 -4.87
N TYR A 266 13.11 -3.26 -3.96
CA TYR A 266 12.12 -2.89 -2.95
C TYR A 266 11.21 -1.73 -3.40
N PHE A 267 11.27 -1.28 -4.64
CA PHE A 267 10.29 -0.35 -5.19
C PHE A 267 9.48 -1.01 -6.29
N LYS A 268 8.17 -0.87 -6.23
CA LYS A 268 7.26 -1.34 -7.28
C LYS A 268 6.37 -0.20 -7.77
N PRO A 269 6.24 0.02 -9.09
CA PRO A 269 5.31 0.98 -9.65
C PRO A 269 3.87 0.76 -9.20
N ILE A 270 3.14 1.86 -8.99
CA ILE A 270 1.71 1.84 -8.62
C ILE A 270 0.98 2.99 -9.30
N LYS A 271 -0.29 2.77 -9.70
CA LYS A 271 -1.19 3.86 -10.14
C LYS A 271 -2.01 4.40 -8.97
N LEU A 272 -1.95 5.71 -8.79
CA LEU A 272 -2.56 6.46 -7.70
C LEU A 272 -3.39 7.62 -8.27
N SER A 273 -4.48 7.99 -7.60
CA SER A 273 -5.25 9.18 -7.93
C SER A 273 -5.82 9.85 -6.68
N LYS A 274 -5.80 11.18 -6.61
CA LYS A 274 -6.48 11.94 -5.52
C LYS A 274 -7.92 12.33 -5.87
N GLN A 275 -8.36 12.08 -7.11
CA GLN A 275 -9.74 12.27 -7.58
C GLN A 275 -10.26 10.95 -8.18
N ASP A 276 -11.58 10.73 -8.18
CA ASP A 276 -12.15 9.49 -8.75
C ASP A 276 -11.72 9.29 -10.21
N ALA A 277 -11.54 8.02 -10.59
CA ALA A 277 -11.04 7.49 -11.86
C ALA A 277 -11.73 8.02 -13.13
N ARG A 278 -12.86 8.73 -13.00
CA ARG A 278 -13.60 9.37 -14.08
C ARG A 278 -13.03 10.74 -14.49
N ILE A 279 -12.11 11.30 -13.71
CA ILE A 279 -11.41 12.55 -14.04
C ILE A 279 -9.92 12.23 -14.18
N SER A 280 -9.44 12.37 -15.41
CA SER A 280 -8.13 11.97 -15.94
C SER A 280 -6.92 12.64 -15.24
N SER A 281 -6.49 12.13 -14.09
CA SER A 281 -5.15 12.43 -13.53
C SER A 281 -4.57 11.29 -12.69
N TRP A 282 -4.63 10.06 -13.21
CA TRP A 282 -3.85 8.96 -12.64
C TRP A 282 -2.36 9.31 -12.70
N ALA A 283 -1.71 9.37 -11.54
CA ALA A 283 -0.28 9.49 -11.44
C ALA A 283 0.35 8.10 -11.29
N ILE A 284 1.55 7.93 -11.83
CA ILE A 284 2.38 6.78 -11.53
C ILE A 284 3.28 7.17 -10.36
N GLY A 285 3.34 6.32 -9.35
CA GLY A 285 4.23 6.46 -8.20
C GLY A 285 4.96 5.16 -7.92
N LEU A 286 5.65 5.09 -6.80
CA LEU A 286 6.30 3.89 -6.28
C LEU A 286 5.74 3.52 -4.93
N ARG A 287 5.60 2.21 -4.71
CA ARG A 287 5.35 1.64 -3.40
C ARG A 287 6.63 1.04 -2.86
N LEU A 288 6.92 1.29 -1.59
CA LEU A 288 7.97 0.60 -0.87
C LEU A 288 7.52 -0.82 -0.51
N MET A 289 8.23 -1.79 -1.03
CA MET A 289 8.20 -3.19 -0.64
C MET A 289 9.29 -3.43 0.41
N PRO A 290 9.09 -4.34 1.35
CA PRO A 290 10.20 -5.01 2.03
C PRO A 290 11.15 -5.62 1.03
N ARG A 291 12.43 -5.68 1.39
CA ARG A 291 13.38 -6.49 0.64
C ARG A 291 12.89 -7.93 0.67
N GLU A 292 13.04 -8.63 -0.44
CA GLU A 292 12.92 -10.08 -0.39
C GLU A 292 13.99 -10.57 0.58
N GLN A 293 13.59 -11.34 1.60
CA GLN A 293 14.55 -12.06 2.41
C GLN A 293 15.36 -12.89 1.42
N LYS A 294 16.66 -12.59 1.27
CA LYS A 294 17.60 -13.55 0.68
C LYS A 294 17.31 -14.84 1.43
N GLN A 295 16.85 -15.88 0.72
CA GLN A 295 16.52 -17.16 1.32
C GLN A 295 17.66 -17.52 2.28
N ILE A 296 17.39 -17.53 3.58
CA ILE A 296 18.31 -18.15 4.53
C ILE A 296 18.33 -19.61 4.09
N PRO A 297 19.49 -20.17 3.69
CA PRO A 297 19.55 -21.58 3.35
C PRO A 297 18.92 -22.37 4.49
N SER A 298 18.01 -23.28 4.15
CA SER A 298 17.45 -24.21 5.13
C SER A 298 18.60 -24.81 5.95
N PRO A 299 18.49 -24.91 7.30
CA PRO A 299 19.50 -25.58 8.13
C PRO A 299 19.74 -27.06 7.77
N MET A 300 19.02 -27.59 6.78
CA MET A 300 18.97 -29.01 6.43
C MET A 300 19.92 -29.40 5.28
N GLN A 301 21.09 -28.76 5.16
CA GLN A 301 22.16 -29.19 4.24
C GLN A 301 23.56 -29.30 4.88
N VAL A 302 23.65 -29.34 6.23
CA VAL A 302 24.91 -29.63 6.92
C VAL A 302 24.79 -30.90 7.76
N ILE A 303 24.31 -31.99 7.16
CA ILE A 303 24.59 -33.35 7.64
C ILE A 303 24.67 -34.24 6.41
N GLU A 304 25.88 -34.38 5.85
CA GLU A 304 26.38 -35.57 5.15
C GLU A 304 27.74 -35.23 4.53
N ARG A 305 28.77 -35.11 5.38
CA ARG A 305 30.18 -35.46 5.10
C ARG A 305 30.92 -35.60 6.43
N VAL A 306 30.79 -36.77 7.05
CA VAL A 306 31.82 -37.38 7.89
C VAL A 306 31.92 -38.83 7.45
#